data_AF-A0A9X2PCK6-F1
#
_entry.id   AF-A0A9X2PCK6-F1
#
_cell.length_a   1.000
_cell.length_b   1.000
_cell.length_c   1.000
_cell.angle_alpha   90.00
_cell.angle_beta   90.00
_cell.angle_gamma   90.00
#
_symmetry.space_group_name_H-M   'P 1'
#
loop_
_entity.id
_entity.type
_entity.pdbx_description
1 polymer ?
#
loop_
_entity_poly.entity_id
_entity_poly.type
_entity_poly.pdbx_seq_one_letter_code
_entity_poly.pdbx_strand_id
1 'polypeptide(L)'
;MSYAQAGALIAKSCGPSIERYCSKFNIGTGDVQKCLQDNKDKVPPQCFTDFAAVQASIAKRVAAQEGAWKACAASAQQFCSGVQPGDANLLDCLLASSKVVRPVCKETLLNAGWAN
;
A
#
# COMPACT_ATOMS: atom_id res chain seq x y z
N MET A 1 -6.36 3.01 -1.29
CA MET A 1 -5.48 4.19 -1.22
C MET A 1 -4.12 3.85 -1.80
N SER A 2 -3.62 4.55 -2.82
CA SER A 2 -2.27 4.39 -3.40
C SER A 2 -1.18 4.86 -2.44
N TYR A 3 0.10 4.51 -2.69
CA TYR A 3 1.22 5.05 -1.90
C TYR A 3 1.27 6.58 -1.93
N ALA A 4 0.99 7.17 -3.10
CA ALA A 4 0.92 8.63 -3.24
C ALA A 4 -0.22 9.24 -2.39
N GLN A 5 -1.40 8.61 -2.39
CA GLN A 5 -2.51 9.06 -1.55
C GLN A 5 -2.20 8.91 -0.05
N ALA A 6 -1.52 7.83 0.34
CA ALA A 6 -1.09 7.62 1.72
C ALA A 6 -0.09 8.69 2.17
N GLY A 7 0.94 8.97 1.36
CA GLY A 7 1.90 10.03 1.62
C GLY A 7 1.24 11.41 1.71
N ALA A 8 0.34 11.73 0.78
CA ALA A 8 -0.40 12.98 0.77
C ALA A 8 -1.29 13.15 2.01
N LEU A 9 -1.91 12.06 2.48
CA LEU A 9 -2.74 12.08 3.68
C LEU A 9 -1.91 12.39 4.94
N ILE A 10 -0.77 11.71 5.12
CA ILE A 10 0.13 11.98 6.27
C ILE A 10 0.75 13.37 6.18
N ALA A 11 1.19 13.81 5.00
CA ALA A 11 1.73 15.16 4.80
C ALA A 11 0.70 16.22 5.19
N LYS A 12 -0.57 16.01 4.85
CA LYS A 12 -1.66 16.92 5.19
C LYS A 12 -1.97 16.93 6.69
N SER A 13 -2.13 15.78 7.33
CA SER A 13 -2.63 15.70 8.71
C SER A 13 -1.52 15.78 9.77
N CYS A 14 -0.33 15.26 9.47
CA CYS A 14 0.80 15.23 10.39
C CYS A 14 1.90 16.24 10.03
N GLY A 15 2.07 16.61 8.76
CA GLY A 15 3.16 17.47 8.27
C GLY A 15 3.42 18.73 9.09
N PRO A 16 2.40 19.58 9.37
CA PRO A 16 2.60 20.78 10.18
C PRO A 16 3.09 20.49 11.61
N SER A 17 2.66 19.37 12.20
CA SER A 17 3.12 18.95 13.53
C SER A 17 4.54 18.39 13.48
N ILE A 18 4.87 17.65 12.43
CA ILE A 18 6.22 17.13 12.20
C ILE A 18 7.20 18.29 12.06
N GLU A 19 6.89 19.28 11.21
CA GLU A 19 7.74 20.46 11.00
C GLU A 19 7.96 21.24 12.30
N ARG A 20 6.89 21.46 13.06
CA ARG A 20 6.93 22.29 14.27
C ARG A 20 7.59 21.60 15.47
N TYR A 21 7.36 20.30 15.67
CA TYR A 21 7.75 19.60 16.89
C TYR A 21 8.80 18.52 16.68
N CYS A 22 8.90 17.95 15.48
CA CYS A 22 9.64 16.71 15.23
C CYS A 22 10.63 16.76 14.06
N SER A 23 10.97 17.95 13.54
CA SER A 23 11.78 18.14 12.33
C SER A 23 13.22 17.61 12.42
N LYS A 24 13.70 17.31 13.63
CA LYS A 24 15.04 16.73 13.88
C LYS A 24 15.07 15.20 13.79
N PHE A 25 13.92 14.54 13.73
CA PHE A 25 13.82 13.08 13.78
C PHE A 25 13.74 12.47 12.38
N ASN A 26 14.26 11.25 12.26
CA ASN A 26 14.25 10.51 11.01
C ASN A 26 12.87 9.84 10.78
N ILE A 27 12.34 9.98 9.56
CA ILE A 27 11.02 9.44 9.18
C ILE A 27 11.07 7.90 8.98
N GLY A 28 12.23 7.34 8.65
CA GLY A 28 12.40 5.92 8.33
C GLY A 28 12.64 4.99 9.53
N THR A 29 12.95 5.53 10.71
CA THR A 29 13.30 4.74 11.91
C THR A 29 12.17 4.67 12.95
N GLY A 30 11.05 5.35 12.71
CA GLY A 30 9.94 5.47 13.67
C GLY A 30 10.11 6.61 14.69
N ASP A 31 11.22 7.34 14.66
CA ASP A 31 11.49 8.41 15.62
C ASP A 31 10.48 9.56 15.52
N VAL A 32 10.06 9.91 14.29
CA VAL A 32 9.00 10.92 14.08
C VAL A 32 7.68 10.49 14.71
N GLN A 33 7.30 9.21 14.58
CA GLN A 33 6.08 8.69 15.19
C GLN A 33 6.15 8.79 16.72
N LYS A 34 7.29 8.41 17.32
CA LYS A 34 7.51 8.54 18.76
C LYS A 34 7.41 10.01 19.21
N CYS A 35 8.06 10.93 18.51
CA CYS A 35 7.99 12.35 18.82
C CYS A 35 6.56 12.91 18.75
N LEU A 36 5.77 12.51 17.75
CA LEU A 36 4.36 12.90 17.65
C LEU A 36 3.53 12.38 18.83
N GLN A 37 3.78 11.14 19.29
CA GLN A 37 3.12 10.57 20.47
C GLN A 37 3.51 11.31 21.75
N ASP A 38 4.80 11.62 21.93
CA ASP A 38 5.29 12.38 23.09
C ASP A 38 4.69 13.81 23.13
N ASN A 39 4.27 14.34 21.98
CA ASN A 39 3.58 15.63 21.84
C ASN A 39 2.07 15.50 21.56
N LYS A 40 1.43 14.37 21.89
CA LYS A 40 0.03 14.08 21.53
C LYS A 40 -0.97 15.20 21.86
N ASP A 41 -0.75 15.94 22.94
CA ASP A 41 -1.64 17.03 23.36
C ASP A 41 -1.51 18.30 22.49
N LYS A 42 -0.44 18.37 21.68
CA LYS A 42 -0.15 19.47 20.73
C LYS A 42 -0.35 19.07 19.27
N VAL A 43 -0.64 17.78 19.01
CA VAL A 43 -0.81 17.21 17.67
C VAL A 43 -2.31 17.00 17.42
N PRO A 44 -2.85 17.38 16.24
CA PRO A 44 -4.25 17.13 15.91
C PRO A 44 -4.59 15.62 15.98
N PRO A 45 -5.71 15.22 16.62
CA PRO A 45 -6.14 13.81 16.66
C PRO A 45 -6.22 13.16 15.28
N GLN A 46 -6.59 13.96 14.26
CA GLN A 46 -6.67 13.54 12.87
C GLN A 46 -5.36 12.94 12.35
N CYS A 47 -4.19 13.43 12.78
CA CYS A 47 -2.90 12.86 12.39
C CYS A 47 -2.80 11.38 12.80
N PHE A 48 -3.23 11.03 14.02
CA PHE A 48 -3.17 9.65 14.52
C PHE A 48 -4.20 8.75 13.83
N THR A 49 -5.42 9.27 13.58
CA THR A 49 -6.45 8.55 12.82
C THR A 49 -5.98 8.24 11.41
N ASP A 50 -5.42 9.23 10.71
CA ASP A 50 -4.91 9.07 9.36
C ASP A 50 -3.69 8.15 9.31
N PHE A 51 -2.81 8.24 10.30
CA PHE A 51 -1.68 7.32 10.43
C PHE A 51 -2.13 5.86 10.58
N ALA A 52 -3.15 5.59 11.40
CA ALA A 52 -3.73 4.26 11.52
C ALA A 52 -4.36 3.78 10.19
N ALA A 53 -5.08 4.66 9.48
CA ALA A 53 -5.66 4.33 8.18
C ALA A 53 -4.59 4.01 7.13
N VAL A 54 -3.48 4.76 7.11
CA VAL A 54 -2.35 4.51 6.21
C VAL A 54 -1.67 3.19 6.54
N GLN A 55 -1.42 2.89 7.82
CA GLN A 55 -0.87 1.59 8.23
C GLN A 55 -1.75 0.42 7.78
N ALA A 56 -3.07 0.52 8.00
CA ALA A 56 -4.02 -0.49 7.53
C ALA A 56 -3.99 -0.65 6.00
N SER A 57 -3.87 0.46 5.25
CA SER A 57 -3.74 0.40 3.79
C SER A 57 -2.42 -0.26 3.35
N ILE A 58 -1.31 -0.04 4.05
CA ILE A 58 -0.03 -0.67 3.76
C ILE A 58 -0.09 -2.17 4.06
N ALA A 59 -0.64 -2.56 5.22
CA ALA A 59 -0.82 -3.96 5.58
C ALA A 59 -1.68 -4.71 4.56
N LYS A 60 -2.78 -4.11 4.10
CA LYS A 60 -3.63 -4.66 3.03
C LYS A 60 -2.85 -4.88 1.74
N ARG A 61 -1.97 -3.94 1.37
CA ARG A 61 -1.13 -4.02 0.17
C ARG A 61 -0.14 -5.18 0.25
N VAL A 62 0.59 -5.28 1.36
CA VAL A 62 1.58 -6.34 1.60
C VAL A 62 0.90 -7.71 1.55
N ALA A 63 -0.20 -7.89 2.27
CA ALA A 63 -0.95 -9.15 2.24
C ALA A 63 -1.46 -9.52 0.83
N ALA A 64 -1.87 -8.53 0.05
CA ALA A 64 -2.29 -8.75 -1.34
C ALA A 64 -1.12 -9.16 -2.24
N GLN A 65 0.07 -8.58 -2.06
CA GLN A 65 1.28 -8.94 -2.79
C GLN A 65 1.72 -10.38 -2.46
N GLU A 66 1.72 -10.76 -1.19
CA GLU A 66 2.02 -12.12 -0.73
C GLU A 66 1.03 -13.16 -1.26
N GLY A 67 -0.26 -12.79 -1.33
CA GLY A 67 -1.34 -13.68 -1.76
C GLY A 67 -1.58 -13.72 -3.28
N ALA A 68 -0.93 -12.86 -4.07
CA ALA A 68 -1.29 -12.62 -5.46
C ALA A 68 -1.20 -13.85 -6.35
N TRP A 69 -0.11 -14.61 -6.25
CA TRP A 69 0.10 -15.79 -7.09
C TRP A 69 -0.92 -16.88 -6.83
N LYS A 70 -1.29 -17.08 -5.56
CA LYS A 70 -2.35 -18.00 -5.17
C LYS A 70 -3.72 -17.52 -5.68
N ALA A 71 -4.03 -16.24 -5.49
CA ALA A 71 -5.31 -15.67 -5.93
C ALA A 71 -5.47 -15.69 -7.47
N CYS A 72 -4.37 -15.55 -8.20
CA CYS A 72 -4.35 -15.47 -9.65
C CYS A 72 -4.08 -16.80 -10.36
N ALA A 73 -3.74 -17.89 -9.66
CA ALA A 73 -3.34 -19.17 -10.26
C ALA A 73 -4.30 -19.68 -11.36
N ALA A 74 -5.62 -19.65 -11.09
CA ALA A 74 -6.60 -20.10 -12.08
C ALA A 74 -6.70 -19.16 -13.31
N SER A 75 -6.49 -17.85 -13.12
CA SER A 75 -6.46 -16.90 -14.24
C SER A 75 -5.16 -17.03 -15.04
N ALA A 76 -4.04 -17.27 -14.35
CA ALA A 76 -2.74 -17.52 -14.96
C ALA A 76 -2.78 -18.78 -15.85
N GLN A 77 -3.36 -19.87 -15.36
CA GLN A 77 -3.49 -21.10 -16.15
C GLN A 77 -4.34 -20.91 -17.41
N GLN A 78 -5.41 -20.11 -17.31
CA GLN A 78 -6.37 -19.93 -18.40
C GLN A 78 -5.89 -18.92 -19.45
N PHE A 79 -5.24 -17.83 -19.02
CA PHE A 79 -4.94 -16.68 -19.88
C PHE A 79 -3.43 -16.45 -20.11
N CYS A 80 -2.55 -17.11 -19.35
CA CYS A 80 -1.10 -16.88 -19.36
C CYS A 80 -0.27 -18.16 -19.52
N SER A 81 -0.85 -19.24 -20.08
CA SER A 81 -0.22 -20.57 -20.17
C SER A 81 1.08 -20.64 -20.99
N GLY A 82 1.37 -19.64 -21.84
CA GLY A 82 2.59 -19.54 -22.64
C GLY A 82 3.67 -18.61 -22.07
N VAL A 83 3.45 -18.05 -20.87
CA VAL A 83 4.38 -17.09 -20.26
C VAL A 83 5.56 -17.82 -19.62
N GLN A 84 6.79 -17.40 -19.95
CA GLN A 84 7.99 -17.96 -19.34
C GLN A 84 7.95 -17.73 -17.81
N PRO A 85 8.16 -18.78 -17.00
CA PRO A 85 8.08 -18.68 -15.55
C PRO A 85 8.97 -17.56 -15.00
N GLY A 86 8.35 -16.68 -14.21
CA GLY A 86 8.98 -15.53 -13.57
C GLY A 86 7.91 -14.53 -13.14
N ASP A 87 8.02 -14.02 -11.92
CA ASP A 87 7.01 -13.16 -11.30
C ASP A 87 6.67 -11.93 -12.14
N ALA A 88 7.66 -11.30 -12.78
CA ALA A 88 7.45 -10.13 -13.64
C ALA A 88 6.65 -10.46 -14.90
N ASN A 89 7.04 -11.49 -15.66
CA ASN A 89 6.35 -11.84 -16.91
C ASN A 89 4.90 -12.29 -16.65
N LEU A 90 4.69 -13.03 -15.55
CA LEU A 90 3.37 -13.49 -15.17
C LEU A 90 2.48 -12.32 -14.74
N LEU A 91 3.02 -11.38 -13.96
CA LEU A 91 2.32 -10.16 -13.58
C LEU A 91 1.87 -9.37 -14.81
N ASP A 92 2.77 -9.12 -15.75
CA ASP A 92 2.47 -8.37 -16.96
C ASP A 92 1.33 -9.00 -17.76
N CYS A 93 1.33 -10.33 -17.91
CA CYS A 93 0.23 -11.04 -18.55
C CYS A 93 -1.10 -10.90 -17.80
N LEU A 94 -1.08 -11.04 -16.47
CA LEU A 94 -2.28 -10.91 -15.63
C LEU A 94 -2.85 -9.48 -15.70
N LEU A 95 -2.00 -8.46 -15.75
CA LEU A 95 -2.39 -7.05 -15.90
C LEU A 95 -2.97 -6.77 -17.29
N ALA A 96 -2.33 -7.26 -18.36
CA ALA A 96 -2.87 -7.19 -19.72
C ALA A 96 -4.22 -7.90 -19.85
N SER A 97 -4.40 -9.00 -19.10
CA SER A 97 -5.64 -9.79 -19.07
C SER A 97 -6.66 -9.31 -18.02
N SER A 98 -6.45 -8.17 -17.38
CA SER A 98 -7.24 -7.70 -16.22
C SER A 98 -8.76 -7.60 -16.47
N LYS A 99 -9.19 -7.52 -17.73
CA LYS A 99 -10.61 -7.53 -18.13
C LYS A 99 -11.26 -8.91 -18.07
N VAL A 100 -10.47 -9.98 -18.13
CA VAL A 100 -10.94 -11.37 -18.24
C VAL A 100 -10.46 -12.26 -17.09
N VAL A 101 -9.49 -11.82 -16.29
CA VAL A 101 -9.12 -12.51 -15.05
C VAL A 101 -10.30 -12.59 -14.07
N ARG A 102 -10.25 -13.60 -13.20
CA ARG A 102 -11.30 -13.82 -12.19
C ARG A 102 -11.39 -12.63 -11.21
N PRO A 103 -12.58 -12.35 -10.63
CA PRO A 103 -12.77 -11.24 -9.71
C PRO A 103 -11.78 -11.21 -8.54
N VAL A 104 -11.51 -12.38 -7.93
CA VAL A 104 -10.53 -12.49 -6.84
C VAL A 104 -9.13 -12.05 -7.27
N CYS A 105 -8.68 -12.46 -8.46
CA CYS A 105 -7.38 -12.05 -8.98
C CYS A 105 -7.36 -10.54 -9.27
N LYS A 106 -8.40 -10.02 -9.92
CA LYS A 106 -8.52 -8.58 -10.20
C LYS A 106 -8.45 -7.74 -8.92
N GLU A 107 -9.22 -8.11 -7.90
CA GLU A 107 -9.22 -7.43 -6.62
C GLU A 107 -7.84 -7.52 -5.93
N THR A 108 -7.19 -8.68 -5.96
CA THR A 108 -5.85 -8.84 -5.39
C THR A 108 -4.82 -7.97 -6.12
N LEU A 109 -4.84 -7.89 -7.45
CA LEU A 109 -3.93 -7.02 -8.22
C LEU A 109 -4.15 -5.52 -7.90
N LEU A 110 -5.41 -5.11 -7.74
CA LEU A 110 -5.76 -3.73 -7.34
C LEU A 110 -5.27 -3.44 -5.91
N ASN A 111 -5.54 -4.34 -4.98
CA ASN A 111 -5.12 -4.21 -3.58
C ASN A 111 -3.60 -4.25 -3.44
N ALA A 112 -2.89 -5.04 -4.26
CA ALA A 112 -1.43 -5.09 -4.32
C ALA A 112 -0.81 -3.80 -4.88
N GLY A 113 -1.61 -3.00 -5.61
CA GLY A 113 -1.16 -1.77 -6.26
C GLY A 113 -0.51 -1.99 -7.62
N TRP A 114 -0.76 -3.11 -8.27
CA TRP A 114 -0.23 -3.41 -9.60
C TRP A 114 -1.23 -3.05 -10.71
N ALA A 115 -2.51 -2.95 -10.39
CA ALA A 115 -3.58 -2.53 -11.30
C ALA A 115 -4.18 -1.17 -10.89
N ASN A 116 -4.80 -0.48 -11.85
CA ASN A 116 -5.51 0.79 -11.69
C ASN A 116 -6.99 0.65 -12.06
#